data_AF-A0A9D6IQX6-F1
#
_entry.id   AF-A0A9D6IQX6-F1
#
_cell.length_a   1.000
_cell.length_b   1.000
_cell.length_c   1.000
_cell.angle_alpha   90.00
_cell.angle_beta   90.00
_cell.angle_gamma   90.00
#
_symmetry.space_group_name_H-M   'P 1'
#
loop_
_entity.id
_entity.type
_entity.pdbx_description
1 polymer ?
#
loop_
_entity_poly.entity_id
_entity_poly.type
_entity_poly.pdbx_seq_one_letter_code
_entity_poly.pdbx_strand_id
1 'polypeptide(L)'
;MRLRVEGRSSAKGPLPAWLSDAARFDVVGLRPGSTVLDLEAPNLGDASPAQFAQGDFFRDIPPDKSCLSIMDESLADAVAGQADSELYDDDLISVFEDFSLLLNSDVRAIEITGPTPVRVTHEGATRISELRRRTPPSRRVRVAGRIDQIRHSDLMFTLVLESGQGLRGLADEAQGEELRKFWGKDAIVSGRGVFRPSGGILRIEADQIGPPEGDMSMWSDMPRPLDTDLERRSLVVPQGPRSGINAIFGKWPGDESDEEVAARLRQLS
;
A
#
# COMPACT_ATOMS: atom_id res chain seq x y z
N MET A 1 12.75 -2.00 -7.07
CA MET A 1 13.84 -2.00 -6.05
C MET A 1 13.38 -1.53 -4.67
N ARG A 2 13.03 -0.24 -4.49
CA ARG A 2 12.71 0.31 -3.16
C ARG A 2 11.68 -0.50 -2.37
N LEU A 3 10.56 -0.85 -3.00
CA LEU A 3 9.51 -1.67 -2.39
C LEU A 3 10.02 -2.99 -1.82
N ARG A 4 10.92 -3.68 -2.52
CA ARG A 4 11.42 -4.99 -2.09
C ARG A 4 12.40 -4.90 -0.93
N VAL A 5 13.11 -3.78 -0.80
CA VAL A 5 14.13 -3.60 0.27
C VAL A 5 13.58 -2.83 1.47
N GLU A 6 12.84 -1.75 1.23
CA GLU A 6 12.32 -0.85 2.27
C GLU A 6 10.82 -1.09 2.57
N GLY A 7 10.17 -2.05 1.91
CA GLY A 7 8.75 -2.36 2.11
C GLY A 7 7.78 -1.34 1.52
N ARG A 8 8.27 -0.28 0.86
CA ARG A 8 7.48 0.79 0.22
C ARG A 8 8.12 1.26 -1.09
N SER A 9 7.33 1.57 -2.11
CA SER A 9 7.89 2.07 -3.38
C SER A 9 8.22 3.56 -3.34
N SER A 10 7.52 4.34 -2.50
CA SER A 10 7.75 5.77 -2.27
C SER A 10 8.13 6.04 -0.81
N ALA A 11 8.97 7.05 -0.57
CA ALA A 11 9.39 7.47 0.77
C ALA A 11 9.67 8.97 0.79
N LYS A 12 9.52 9.61 1.96
CA LYS A 12 9.93 11.01 2.15
C LYS A 12 11.46 11.10 2.23
N GLY A 13 12.02 12.17 1.68
CA GLY A 13 13.46 12.45 1.75
C GLY A 13 14.26 11.92 0.55
N PRO A 14 15.58 12.13 0.54
CA PRO A 14 16.44 11.72 -0.57
C PRO A 14 16.49 10.20 -0.70
N LEU A 15 16.68 9.73 -1.93
CA LEU A 15 16.97 8.32 -2.19
C LEU A 15 18.34 7.97 -1.56
N PRO A 16 18.46 6.91 -0.75
CA PRO A 16 19.75 6.47 -0.24
C PRO A 16 20.72 6.18 -1.39
N ALA A 17 21.97 6.64 -1.25
CA ALA A 17 22.98 6.50 -2.31
C ALA A 17 23.14 5.03 -2.75
N TRP A 18 23.22 4.10 -1.79
CA TRP A 18 23.34 2.68 -2.06
C TRP A 18 22.16 2.12 -2.89
N LEU A 19 20.94 2.66 -2.70
CA LEU A 19 19.77 2.23 -3.44
C LEU A 19 19.77 2.82 -4.86
N SER A 20 20.32 4.02 -5.03
CA SER A 20 20.60 4.59 -6.34
C SER A 20 21.63 3.75 -7.10
N ASP A 21 22.72 3.35 -6.44
CA ASP A 21 23.76 2.51 -7.03
C ASP A 21 23.20 1.13 -7.41
N ALA A 22 22.42 0.52 -6.53
CA ALA A 22 21.76 -0.77 -6.76
C ALA A 22 20.66 -0.72 -7.84
N ALA A 23 20.10 0.46 -8.12
CA ALA A 23 19.09 0.66 -9.16
C ALA A 23 19.68 1.07 -10.51
N ARG A 24 21.01 1.25 -10.60
CA ARG A 24 21.67 1.64 -11.84
C ARG A 24 21.61 0.54 -12.88
N PHE A 25 21.40 0.94 -14.13
CA PHE A 25 21.50 0.11 -15.31
C PHE A 25 22.11 0.95 -16.44
N ASP A 26 22.74 0.29 -17.40
CA ASP A 26 23.36 0.91 -18.56
C ASP A 26 22.66 0.45 -19.84
N VAL A 27 22.55 1.34 -20.82
CA VAL A 27 22.12 0.99 -22.19
C VAL A 27 23.35 0.54 -22.96
N VAL A 28 23.46 -0.76 -23.22
CA VAL A 28 24.63 -1.36 -23.87
C VAL A 28 24.43 -1.60 -25.36
N GLY A 29 23.18 -1.61 -25.82
CA GLY A 29 22.82 -1.80 -27.22
C GLY A 29 21.67 -0.91 -27.63
N LEU A 30 21.96 0.07 -28.49
CA LEU A 30 20.96 0.86 -29.19
C LEU A 30 21.46 1.15 -30.60
N ARG A 31 20.73 0.69 -31.62
CA ARG A 31 21.11 0.89 -33.02
C ARG A 31 20.10 1.79 -33.73
N PRO A 32 20.53 2.68 -34.64
CA PRO A 32 19.61 3.48 -35.44
C PRO A 32 18.60 2.60 -36.17
N GLY A 33 17.31 2.92 -36.05
CA GLY A 33 16.21 2.15 -36.65
C GLY A 33 15.86 0.84 -35.93
N SER A 34 16.53 0.51 -34.82
CA SER A 34 16.20 -0.65 -33.98
C SER A 34 15.01 -0.35 -33.07
N THR A 35 14.13 -1.34 -32.90
CA THR A 35 13.10 -1.37 -31.86
C THR A 35 13.55 -2.17 -30.63
N VAL A 36 14.82 -2.59 -30.60
CA VAL A 36 15.45 -3.35 -29.51
C VAL A 36 16.41 -2.44 -28.75
N LEU A 37 16.27 -2.45 -27.43
CA LEU A 37 17.11 -1.78 -26.46
C LEU A 37 17.73 -2.85 -25.54
N ASP A 38 19.04 -2.99 -25.59
CA ASP A 38 19.77 -3.90 -24.70
C ASP A 38 20.16 -3.15 -23.42
N LEU A 39 19.65 -3.64 -22.29
CA LEU A 39 19.90 -3.10 -20.96
C LEU A 39 20.75 -4.08 -20.16
N GLU A 40 21.74 -3.57 -19.44
CA GLU A 40 22.54 -4.34 -18.50
C GLU A 40 22.47 -3.70 -17.11
N ALA A 41 22.31 -4.53 -16.09
CA ALA A 41 22.33 -4.08 -14.70
C ALA A 41 23.20 -5.04 -13.90
N PRO A 42 24.08 -4.54 -13.02
CA PRO A 42 24.86 -5.39 -12.14
C PRO A 42 23.95 -6.20 -11.21
N ASN A 43 24.46 -7.33 -10.75
CA ASN A 43 23.84 -8.06 -9.65
C ASN A 43 23.87 -7.18 -8.38
N LEU A 44 22.88 -7.34 -7.52
CA LEU A 44 22.76 -6.55 -6.29
C LEU A 44 23.94 -6.76 -5.34
N GLY A 45 24.46 -7.99 -5.29
CA GLY A 45 25.67 -8.34 -4.55
C GLY A 45 26.90 -7.55 -4.99
N ASP A 46 27.01 -7.25 -6.29
CA ASP A 46 28.13 -6.50 -6.86
C ASP A 46 27.90 -4.99 -6.77
N ALA A 47 26.66 -4.55 -7.00
CA ALA A 47 26.27 -3.14 -6.98
C ALA A 47 26.30 -2.53 -5.58
N SER A 48 25.96 -3.30 -4.55
CA SER A 48 26.01 -2.85 -3.16
C SER A 48 26.44 -3.96 -2.20
N PRO A 49 27.73 -4.35 -2.20
CA PRO A 49 28.22 -5.47 -1.40
C PRO A 49 27.94 -5.28 0.09
N ALA A 50 28.12 -4.08 0.64
CA ALA A 50 27.84 -3.82 2.06
C ALA A 50 26.38 -4.11 2.45
N GLN A 51 25.45 -3.99 1.51
CA GLN A 51 24.02 -4.19 1.74
C GLN A 51 23.57 -5.64 1.47
N PHE A 52 24.27 -6.37 0.60
CA PHE A 52 23.87 -7.71 0.16
C PHE A 52 24.88 -8.84 0.51
N ALA A 53 26.04 -8.53 1.08
CA ALA A 53 27.06 -9.51 1.49
C ALA A 53 26.79 -10.14 2.86
N GLN A 54 26.11 -9.44 3.76
CA GLN A 54 25.42 -10.12 4.85
C GLN A 54 24.21 -10.77 4.21
N GLY A 55 24.21 -12.10 4.15
CA GLY A 55 22.99 -12.88 3.94
C GLY A 55 22.05 -12.60 5.10
N ASP A 56 21.48 -11.38 5.11
CA ASP A 56 20.39 -10.97 5.96
C ASP A 56 19.34 -12.04 5.70
N PHE A 57 19.19 -12.99 6.63
CA PHE A 57 18.16 -14.02 6.60
C PHE A 57 16.75 -13.43 6.38
N PHE A 58 16.64 -12.12 6.57
CA PHE A 58 15.44 -11.32 6.44
C PHE A 58 15.26 -10.63 5.08
N ARG A 59 16.28 -10.53 4.21
CA ARG A 59 16.11 -9.94 2.86
C ARG A 59 15.68 -11.03 1.87
N ASP A 60 14.42 -11.04 1.48
CA ASP A 60 13.85 -11.95 0.46
C ASP A 60 14.31 -11.65 -0.98
N ILE A 61 15.46 -11.00 -1.15
CA ILE A 61 16.02 -10.68 -2.46
C ILE A 61 17.37 -11.38 -2.61
N PRO A 62 17.47 -12.38 -3.51
CA PRO A 62 18.73 -13.03 -3.82
C PRO A 62 19.77 -12.02 -4.35
N PRO A 63 21.05 -12.09 -3.88
CA PRO A 63 22.09 -11.14 -4.26
C PRO A 63 22.52 -11.24 -5.73
N ASP A 64 22.21 -12.36 -6.38
CA ASP A 64 22.42 -12.62 -7.80
C ASP A 64 21.31 -12.04 -8.71
N LYS A 65 20.25 -11.44 -8.14
CA LYS A 65 19.29 -10.67 -8.93
C LYS A 65 19.84 -9.27 -9.23
N SER A 66 19.31 -8.66 -10.29
CA SER A 66 19.51 -7.26 -10.63
C SER A 66 18.26 -6.42 -10.38
N CYS A 67 18.38 -5.09 -10.46
CA CYS A 67 17.23 -4.19 -10.36
C CYS A 67 16.18 -4.42 -11.45
N LEU A 68 16.62 -4.78 -12.66
CA LEU A 68 15.76 -5.12 -13.80
C LEU A 68 14.99 -6.41 -13.52
N SER A 69 15.65 -7.45 -13.01
CA SER A 69 14.98 -8.71 -12.68
C SER A 69 13.84 -8.52 -11.66
N ILE A 70 14.04 -7.64 -10.68
CA ILE A 70 13.03 -7.30 -9.68
C ILE A 70 11.88 -6.49 -10.27
N MET A 71 12.18 -5.58 -11.19
CA MET A 71 11.16 -4.83 -11.92
C MET A 71 10.30 -5.77 -12.79
N ASP A 72 10.95 -6.71 -13.49
CA ASP A 72 10.29 -7.68 -14.37
C ASP A 72 9.30 -8.54 -13.59
N GLU A 73 9.66 -9.04 -12.40
CA GLU A 73 8.75 -9.78 -11.52
C GLU A 73 7.51 -8.97 -11.13
N SER A 74 7.71 -7.73 -10.64
CA SER A 74 6.60 -6.85 -10.26
C SER A 74 5.71 -6.50 -11.45
N LEU A 75 6.30 -6.27 -12.63
CA LEU A 75 5.57 -5.95 -13.84
C LEU A 75 4.83 -7.18 -14.38
N ALA A 76 5.40 -8.38 -14.27
CA ALA A 76 4.76 -9.64 -14.67
C ALA A 76 3.44 -9.84 -13.92
N ASP A 77 3.45 -9.67 -12.59
CA ASP A 77 2.24 -9.76 -11.76
C ASP A 77 1.21 -8.71 -12.15
N ALA A 78 1.65 -7.48 -12.43
CA ALA A 78 0.75 -6.37 -12.77
C ALA A 78 0.09 -6.58 -14.14
N VAL A 79 0.86 -7.01 -15.15
CA VAL A 79 0.36 -7.40 -16.47
C VAL A 79 -0.58 -8.60 -16.37
N ALA A 80 -0.30 -9.55 -15.47
CA ALA A 80 -1.17 -10.69 -15.22
C ALA A 80 -2.45 -10.34 -14.43
N GLY A 81 -2.58 -9.11 -13.91
CA GLY A 81 -3.76 -8.68 -13.16
C GLY A 81 -3.85 -9.27 -11.74
N GLN A 82 -2.72 -9.59 -11.11
CA GLN A 82 -2.67 -10.29 -9.82
C GLN A 82 -3.09 -9.40 -8.64
N ALA A 83 -4.39 -9.27 -8.39
CA ALA A 83 -4.92 -8.32 -7.40
C ALA A 83 -4.39 -8.47 -5.96
N ASP A 84 -3.87 -9.66 -5.59
CA ASP A 84 -3.32 -9.97 -4.27
C ASP A 84 -1.77 -9.97 -4.20
N SER A 85 -1.09 -9.48 -5.24
CA SER A 85 0.38 -9.44 -5.25
C SER A 85 0.96 -8.57 -4.12
N GLU A 86 2.07 -9.02 -3.54
CA GLU A 86 2.89 -8.22 -2.62
C GLU A 86 4.04 -7.48 -3.34
N LEU A 87 4.16 -7.67 -4.65
CA LEU A 87 5.28 -7.16 -5.45
C LEU A 87 5.07 -5.73 -5.94
N TYR A 88 3.91 -5.13 -5.66
CA TYR A 88 3.60 -3.74 -5.94
C TYR A 88 2.65 -3.14 -4.91
N ASP A 89 2.70 -1.83 -4.81
CA ASP A 89 1.70 -0.97 -4.17
C ASP A 89 1.17 0.05 -5.21
N ASP A 90 0.20 0.88 -4.81
CA ASP A 90 -0.44 1.88 -5.69
C ASP A 90 0.56 2.78 -6.41
N ASP A 91 1.58 3.24 -5.68
CA ASP A 91 2.63 4.11 -6.21
C ASP A 91 3.45 3.40 -7.29
N LEU A 92 3.78 2.11 -7.13
CA LEU A 92 4.49 1.35 -8.18
C LEU A 92 3.59 1.04 -9.38
N ILE A 93 2.31 0.71 -9.13
CA ILE A 93 1.33 0.53 -10.22
C ILE A 93 1.22 1.81 -11.06
N SER A 94 1.23 2.99 -10.42
CA SER A 94 1.22 4.27 -11.13
C SER A 94 2.39 4.43 -12.09
N VAL A 95 3.57 3.91 -11.77
CA VAL A 95 4.74 3.93 -12.67
C VAL A 95 4.54 2.95 -13.82
N PHE A 96 3.96 1.78 -13.56
CA PHE A 96 3.68 0.81 -14.62
C PHE A 96 2.60 1.28 -15.62
N GLU A 97 1.73 2.20 -15.23
CA GLU A 97 0.80 2.81 -16.18
C GLU A 97 1.51 3.62 -17.28
N ASP A 98 2.75 4.09 -17.07
CA ASP A 98 3.50 4.83 -18.09
C ASP A 98 3.81 3.98 -19.33
N PHE A 99 3.82 2.64 -19.22
CA PHE A 99 3.92 1.75 -20.38
C PHE A 99 2.73 1.91 -21.35
N SER A 100 1.56 2.35 -20.86
CA SER A 100 0.42 2.67 -21.72
C SER A 100 0.69 3.84 -22.67
N LEU A 101 1.53 4.79 -22.27
CA LEU A 101 1.90 5.94 -23.09
C LEU A 101 2.64 5.51 -24.36
N LEU A 102 3.53 4.51 -24.23
CA LEU A 102 4.24 3.92 -25.35
C LEU A 102 3.30 3.15 -26.28
N LEU A 103 2.33 2.44 -25.73
CA LEU A 103 1.36 1.64 -26.48
C LEU A 103 0.31 2.49 -27.21
N ASN A 104 0.04 3.72 -26.77
CA ASN A 104 -0.87 4.66 -27.45
C ASN A 104 -0.32 5.20 -28.79
N SER A 105 0.80 4.65 -29.28
CA SER A 105 1.41 4.95 -30.57
C SER A 105 1.28 3.75 -31.53
N ASP A 106 2.08 3.67 -32.59
CA ASP A 106 2.11 2.50 -33.50
C ASP A 106 2.74 1.23 -32.86
N VAL A 107 3.13 1.30 -31.58
CA VAL A 107 3.71 0.18 -30.83
C VAL A 107 2.61 -0.77 -30.34
N ARG A 108 2.63 -2.01 -30.84
CA ARG A 108 1.62 -3.03 -30.46
C ARG A 108 1.89 -3.70 -29.12
N ALA A 109 3.17 -3.87 -28.78
CA ALA A 109 3.61 -4.54 -27.57
C ALA A 109 5.03 -4.11 -27.21
N ILE A 110 5.35 -4.23 -25.92
CA ILE A 110 6.70 -4.12 -25.38
C ILE A 110 7.07 -5.49 -24.85
N GLU A 111 8.20 -6.02 -25.32
CA GLU A 111 8.71 -7.33 -24.93
C GLU A 111 9.97 -7.15 -24.11
N ILE A 112 9.93 -7.65 -22.88
CA ILE A 112 11.07 -7.72 -21.98
C ILE A 112 11.51 -9.18 -21.93
N THR A 113 12.73 -9.45 -22.38
CA THR A 113 13.29 -10.81 -22.56
C THR A 113 14.23 -11.22 -21.43
N GLY A 114 14.12 -10.56 -20.27
CA GLY A 114 14.91 -10.84 -19.08
C GLY A 114 14.61 -12.21 -18.43
N PRO A 115 15.15 -12.47 -17.23
CA PRO A 115 14.96 -13.73 -16.51
C PRO A 115 13.49 -14.10 -16.28
N THR A 116 12.63 -13.10 -16.12
CA THR A 116 11.18 -13.23 -16.10
C THR A 116 10.62 -12.52 -17.34
N PRO A 117 10.39 -13.23 -18.46
CA PRO A 117 9.92 -12.59 -19.67
C PRO A 117 8.54 -11.96 -19.47
N VAL A 118 8.39 -10.70 -19.87
CA VAL A 118 7.12 -9.98 -19.77
C VAL A 118 6.76 -9.37 -21.11
N ARG A 119 5.51 -9.56 -21.53
CA ARG A 119 4.96 -8.93 -22.72
C ARG A 119 3.85 -7.97 -22.31
N VAL A 120 4.10 -6.66 -22.42
CA VAL A 120 3.10 -5.64 -22.17
C VAL A 120 2.35 -5.35 -23.47
N THR A 121 1.07 -5.70 -23.52
CA THR A 121 0.14 -5.37 -24.62
C THR A 121 -0.84 -4.30 -24.18
N HIS A 122 -1.69 -3.80 -25.09
CA HIS A 122 -2.80 -2.92 -24.74
C HIS A 122 -3.75 -3.54 -23.68
N GLU A 123 -3.98 -4.85 -23.77
CA GLU A 123 -4.77 -5.57 -22.78
C GLU A 123 -4.05 -5.60 -21.42
N GLY A 124 -2.75 -5.89 -21.40
CA GLY A 124 -1.93 -5.82 -20.20
C GLY A 124 -1.94 -4.43 -19.54
N ALA A 125 -1.82 -3.37 -20.34
CA ALA A 125 -1.91 -1.99 -19.86
C ALA A 125 -3.29 -1.66 -19.27
N THR A 126 -4.37 -2.17 -19.89
CA THR A 126 -5.73 -2.01 -19.36
C THR A 126 -5.87 -2.69 -17.99
N ARG A 127 -5.33 -3.91 -17.83
CA ARG A 127 -5.32 -4.61 -16.53
C ARG A 127 -4.55 -3.84 -15.47
N ILE A 128 -3.38 -3.28 -15.81
CA ILE A 128 -2.59 -2.42 -14.89
C ILE A 128 -3.44 -1.23 -14.42
N SER A 129 -4.13 -0.55 -15.35
CA SER A 129 -5.01 0.56 -14.99
C SER A 129 -6.24 0.14 -14.18
N GLU A 130 -6.79 -1.04 -14.41
CA GLU A 130 -7.86 -1.60 -13.59
C GLU A 130 -7.38 -1.92 -12.18
N LEU A 131 -6.17 -2.47 -12.01
CA LEU A 131 -5.57 -2.69 -10.70
C LEU A 131 -5.46 -1.38 -9.93
N ARG A 132 -4.96 -0.31 -10.57
CA ARG A 132 -4.87 1.01 -9.93
C ARG A 132 -6.23 1.52 -9.50
N ARG A 133 -7.22 1.51 -10.40
CA ARG A 133 -8.58 1.98 -10.13
C ARG A 133 -9.26 1.23 -8.98
N ARG A 134 -8.98 -0.07 -8.83
CA ARG A 134 -9.54 -0.91 -7.77
C ARG A 134 -8.76 -0.84 -6.46
N THR A 135 -7.52 -0.33 -6.48
CA THR A 135 -6.71 -0.21 -5.28
C THR A 135 -7.33 0.82 -4.34
N PRO A 136 -7.73 0.42 -3.12
CA PRO A 136 -8.29 1.36 -2.18
C PRO A 136 -7.25 2.41 -1.76
N PRO A 137 -7.67 3.66 -1.53
CA PRO A 137 -6.76 4.69 -1.06
C PRO A 137 -6.21 4.31 0.32
N SER A 138 -4.92 4.60 0.53
CA SER A 138 -4.29 4.46 1.84
C SER A 138 -4.98 5.36 2.87
N ARG A 139 -5.12 4.87 4.11
CA ARG A 139 -5.86 5.62 5.16
C ARG A 139 -5.33 5.37 6.56
N ARG A 140 -5.78 6.16 7.53
CA ARG A 140 -5.46 5.90 8.94
C ARG A 140 -6.14 4.63 9.44
N VAL A 141 -5.37 3.78 10.09
CA VAL A 141 -5.80 2.54 10.76
C VAL A 141 -5.17 2.47 12.14
N ARG A 142 -5.84 1.75 13.04
CA ARG A 142 -5.36 1.41 14.38
C ARG A 142 -5.57 -0.08 14.57
N VAL A 143 -4.51 -0.80 14.92
CA VAL A 143 -4.50 -2.26 15.02
C VAL A 143 -3.77 -2.68 16.28
N ALA A 144 -4.34 -3.63 17.01
CA ALA A 144 -3.75 -4.25 18.19
C ALA A 144 -3.22 -5.65 17.83
N GLY A 145 -2.09 -6.01 18.42
CA GLY A 145 -1.52 -7.33 18.27
C GLY A 145 -0.15 -7.43 18.95
N ARG A 146 0.48 -8.59 18.83
CA ARG A 146 1.82 -8.84 19.35
C ARG A 146 2.88 -8.55 18.30
N ILE A 147 3.92 -7.78 18.66
CA ILE A 147 5.06 -7.57 17.77
C ILE A 147 5.96 -8.81 17.81
N ASP A 148 5.99 -9.56 16.71
CA ASP A 148 6.63 -10.89 16.63
C ASP A 148 7.94 -10.88 15.84
N GLN A 149 8.05 -10.04 14.79
CA GLN A 149 9.28 -9.85 14.01
C GLN A 149 9.66 -8.38 13.90
N ILE A 150 10.95 -8.05 14.04
CA ILE A 150 11.51 -6.70 13.86
C ILE A 150 12.78 -6.88 13.04
N ARG A 151 12.85 -6.16 11.92
CA ARG A 151 14.03 -6.05 11.07
C ARG A 151 14.66 -4.69 11.32
N HIS A 152 15.84 -4.70 11.93
CA HIS A 152 16.51 -3.46 12.35
C HIS A 152 16.93 -2.57 11.16
N SER A 153 17.28 -3.17 10.02
CA SER A 153 17.87 -2.45 8.88
C SER A 153 16.90 -1.50 8.18
N ASP A 154 15.60 -1.79 8.21
CA ASP A 154 14.56 -1.00 7.55
C ASP A 154 13.33 -0.76 8.42
N LEU A 155 13.41 -1.14 9.71
CA LEU A 155 12.35 -0.96 10.71
C LEU A 155 11.02 -1.61 10.32
N MET A 156 11.07 -2.66 9.48
CA MET A 156 9.91 -3.50 9.25
C MET A 156 9.63 -4.37 10.47
N PHE A 157 8.36 -4.69 10.67
CA PHE A 157 7.93 -5.59 11.72
C PHE A 157 6.74 -6.44 11.29
N THR A 158 6.47 -7.49 12.06
CA THR A 158 5.25 -8.30 11.93
C THR A 158 4.42 -8.16 13.20
N LEU A 159 3.18 -7.70 13.04
CA LEU A 159 2.18 -7.63 14.08
C LEU A 159 1.26 -8.85 13.96
N VAL A 160 1.28 -9.74 14.94
CA VAL A 160 0.40 -10.91 14.99
C VAL A 160 -0.87 -10.51 15.73
N LEU A 161 -2.00 -10.56 15.02
CA LEU A 161 -3.33 -10.24 15.55
C LEU A 161 -3.83 -11.36 16.47
N GLU A 162 -4.90 -11.09 17.22
CA GLU A 162 -5.57 -12.11 18.05
C GLU A 162 -6.04 -13.33 17.23
N SER A 163 -6.43 -13.09 15.97
CA SER A 163 -6.79 -14.15 15.01
C SER A 163 -5.62 -15.05 14.61
N GLY A 164 -4.38 -14.73 14.99
CA GLY A 164 -3.15 -15.40 14.58
C GLY A 164 -2.62 -14.94 13.22
N GLN A 165 -3.32 -14.05 12.52
CA GLN A 165 -2.86 -13.50 11.24
C GLN A 165 -1.70 -12.51 11.46
N GLY A 166 -0.66 -12.62 10.64
CA GLY A 166 0.45 -11.66 10.62
C GLY A 166 0.14 -10.49 9.70
N LEU A 167 0.35 -9.27 10.20
CA LEU A 167 0.26 -8.03 9.45
C LEU A 167 1.64 -7.38 9.37
N ARG A 168 2.13 -7.12 8.15
CA ARG A 168 3.39 -6.43 7.92
C ARG A 168 3.25 -4.96 8.32
N GLY A 169 4.21 -4.47 9.08
CA GLY A 169 4.32 -3.08 9.48
C GLY A 169 5.67 -2.49 9.09
N LEU A 170 5.71 -1.18 8.91
CA LEU A 170 6.90 -0.39 8.68
C LEU A 170 6.89 0.78 9.64
N ALA A 171 7.91 0.90 10.50
CA ALA A 171 8.10 2.04 11.37
C ALA A 171 9.06 3.05 10.73
N ASP A 172 8.98 4.31 11.17
CA ASP A 172 10.05 5.27 10.91
C ASP A 172 11.09 5.27 12.03
N GLU A 173 12.19 6.00 11.83
CA GLU A 173 13.27 6.09 12.82
C GLU A 173 12.79 6.65 14.17
N ALA A 174 11.78 7.53 14.17
CA ALA A 174 11.23 8.10 15.39
C ALA A 174 10.51 7.05 16.25
N GLN A 175 9.90 6.04 15.61
CA GLN A 175 9.23 4.92 16.29
C GLN A 175 10.17 3.73 16.57
N GLY A 176 11.42 3.75 16.11
CA GLY A 176 12.34 2.63 16.24
C GLY A 176 12.60 2.20 17.70
N GLU A 177 12.72 3.16 18.62
CA GLU A 177 12.89 2.87 20.06
C GLU A 177 11.62 2.25 20.67
N GLU A 178 10.44 2.77 20.35
CA GLU A 178 9.17 2.21 20.83
C GLU A 178 8.96 0.79 20.29
N LEU A 179 9.22 0.58 19.00
CA LEU A 179 9.14 -0.73 18.37
C LEU A 179 9.97 -1.78 19.13
N ARG A 180 11.19 -1.45 19.55
CA ARG A 180 12.05 -2.34 20.36
C ARG A 180 11.49 -2.60 21.76
N LYS A 181 10.88 -1.60 22.41
CA LYS A 181 10.29 -1.76 23.76
C LYS A 181 9.14 -2.77 23.78
N PHE A 182 8.40 -2.85 22.67
CA PHE A 182 7.24 -3.74 22.50
C PHE A 182 7.57 -5.07 21.82
N TRP A 183 8.85 -5.37 21.59
CA TRP A 183 9.27 -6.68 21.07
C TRP A 183 8.75 -7.84 21.92
N GLY A 184 8.04 -8.77 21.28
CA GLY A 184 7.42 -9.93 21.93
C GLY A 184 6.23 -9.59 22.85
N LYS A 185 5.75 -8.35 22.83
CA LYS A 185 4.65 -7.86 23.66
C LYS A 185 3.49 -7.37 22.81
N ASP A 186 2.34 -7.27 23.45
CA ASP A 186 1.17 -6.64 22.85
C ASP A 186 1.39 -5.13 22.72
N ALA A 187 0.96 -4.58 21.60
CA ALA A 187 1.05 -3.17 21.29
C ALA A 187 -0.14 -2.75 20.44
N ILE A 188 -0.44 -1.46 20.50
CA ILE A 188 -1.32 -0.81 19.55
C ILE A 188 -0.47 -0.02 18.55
N VAL A 189 -0.67 -0.31 17.28
CA VAL A 189 -0.04 0.39 16.16
C VAL A 189 -1.08 1.28 15.51
N SER A 190 -0.82 2.59 15.48
CA SER A 190 -1.61 3.56 14.71
C SER A 190 -0.76 4.09 13.55
N GLY A 191 -1.35 4.18 12.37
CA GLY A 191 -0.60 4.55 11.19
C GLY A 191 -1.43 4.56 9.93
N ARG A 192 -0.76 4.54 8.77
CA ARG A 192 -1.39 4.47 7.45
C ARG A 192 -1.44 3.03 6.97
N GLY A 193 -2.64 2.49 6.79
CA GLY A 193 -2.86 1.21 6.10
C GLY A 193 -2.77 1.40 4.60
N VAL A 194 -1.90 0.63 3.96
CA VAL A 194 -1.71 0.55 2.51
C VAL A 194 -2.38 -0.74 2.03
N PHE A 195 -3.16 -0.67 0.95
CA PHE A 195 -4.00 -1.79 0.48
C PHE A 195 -3.53 -2.32 -0.87
N ARG A 196 -3.81 -3.60 -1.11
CA ARG A 196 -3.67 -4.26 -2.41
C ARG A 196 -4.89 -3.95 -3.31
N PRO A 197 -4.79 -4.14 -4.64
CA PRO A 197 -5.94 -4.04 -5.55
C PRO A 197 -7.14 -4.94 -5.19
N SER A 198 -6.90 -6.05 -4.48
CA SER A 198 -7.95 -6.93 -3.96
C SER A 198 -8.77 -6.32 -2.82
N GLY A 199 -8.27 -5.25 -2.20
CA GLY A 199 -8.80 -4.67 -0.97
C GLY A 199 -8.17 -5.23 0.31
N GLY A 200 -7.33 -6.27 0.23
CA GLY A 200 -6.57 -6.74 1.39
C GLY A 200 -5.52 -5.71 1.84
N ILE A 201 -5.32 -5.54 3.14
CA ILE A 201 -4.23 -4.68 3.63
C ILE A 201 -2.87 -5.31 3.30
N LEU A 202 -2.01 -4.53 2.65
CA LEU A 202 -0.64 -4.91 2.28
C LEU A 202 0.31 -4.67 3.47
N ARG A 203 0.22 -3.49 4.10
CA ARG A 203 1.05 -3.11 5.24
C ARG A 203 0.44 -1.96 6.05
N ILE A 204 0.98 -1.73 7.24
CA ILE A 204 0.79 -0.49 8.01
C ILE A 204 2.10 0.29 8.07
N GLU A 205 2.08 1.55 7.68
CA GLU A 205 3.14 2.52 7.97
C GLU A 205 2.84 3.18 9.31
N ALA A 206 3.57 2.79 10.35
CA ALA A 206 3.31 3.18 11.73
C ALA A 206 3.72 4.64 11.98
N ASP A 207 2.76 5.44 12.42
CA ASP A 207 3.00 6.80 12.94
C ASP A 207 3.25 6.78 14.45
N GLN A 208 2.66 5.80 15.15
CA GLN A 208 2.73 5.66 16.60
C GLN A 208 2.61 4.19 17.01
N ILE A 209 3.51 3.76 17.90
CA ILE A 209 3.46 2.47 18.57
C ILE A 209 3.35 2.73 20.07
N GLY A 210 2.34 2.14 20.70
CA GLY A 210 2.05 2.39 22.10
C GLY A 210 1.61 1.13 22.85
N PRO A 211 1.47 1.24 24.19
CA PRO A 211 0.99 0.14 25.00
C PRO A 211 -0.45 -0.24 24.62
N PRO A 212 -0.87 -1.45 24.95
CA PRO A 212 -2.26 -1.83 24.83
C PRO A 212 -3.13 -0.94 25.73
N GLU A 213 -4.18 -0.36 25.17
CA GLU A 213 -5.12 0.51 25.84
C GLU A 213 -6.53 -0.10 25.79
N GLY A 214 -7.18 -0.22 26.95
CA GLY A 214 -8.56 -0.71 27.02
C GLY A 214 -8.73 -2.15 26.55
N ASP A 215 -9.90 -2.44 25.98
CA ASP A 215 -10.20 -3.73 25.35
C ASP A 215 -9.57 -3.78 23.94
N MET A 216 -8.55 -4.63 23.77
CA MET A 216 -7.84 -4.78 22.50
C MET A 216 -8.67 -5.48 21.41
N SER A 217 -9.73 -6.20 21.78
CA SER A 217 -10.53 -6.98 20.83
C SER A 217 -11.10 -6.10 19.71
N MET A 218 -11.49 -4.85 20.03
CA MET A 218 -12.02 -3.89 19.06
C MET A 218 -11.00 -3.44 17.99
N TRP A 219 -9.70 -3.66 18.23
CA TRP A 219 -8.60 -3.28 17.34
C TRP A 219 -7.84 -4.50 16.80
N SER A 220 -8.22 -5.72 17.17
CA SER A 220 -7.49 -6.93 16.80
C SER A 220 -7.92 -7.51 15.44
N ASP A 221 -8.87 -6.86 14.77
CA ASP A 221 -9.34 -7.23 13.45
C ASP A 221 -8.44 -6.68 12.33
N MET A 222 -8.31 -7.47 11.26
CA MET A 222 -7.60 -7.06 10.07
C MET A 222 -8.30 -5.84 9.42
N PRO A 223 -7.60 -4.71 9.19
CA PRO A 223 -8.21 -3.56 8.56
C PRO A 223 -8.72 -3.86 7.16
N ARG A 224 -9.95 -3.41 6.87
CA ARG A 224 -10.57 -3.50 5.55
C ARG A 224 -10.84 -2.11 4.98
N PRO A 225 -10.74 -1.90 3.67
CA PRO A 225 -11.12 -0.64 3.05
C PRO A 225 -12.56 -0.27 3.41
N LEU A 226 -12.81 1.04 3.50
CA LEU A 226 -14.13 1.58 3.84
C LEU A 226 -14.80 1.72 2.49
N ASP A 227 -15.78 0.86 2.24
CA ASP A 227 -16.62 0.76 1.06
C ASP A 227 -15.97 1.25 -0.25
N THR A 228 -15.34 0.32 -0.96
CA THR A 228 -14.90 0.52 -2.35
C THR A 228 -16.07 0.75 -3.32
N ASP A 229 -17.31 0.44 -2.92
CA ASP A 229 -18.53 0.61 -3.72
C ASP A 229 -19.70 1.16 -2.87
N LEU A 230 -19.54 2.33 -2.25
CA LEU A 230 -20.74 3.13 -1.99
C LEU A 230 -21.25 3.63 -3.34
N GLU A 231 -22.14 2.86 -3.97
CA GLU A 231 -22.95 3.36 -5.08
C GLU A 231 -23.63 4.64 -4.60
N ARG A 232 -23.10 5.82 -4.95
CA ARG A 232 -23.70 7.11 -4.53
C ARG A 232 -25.20 7.18 -4.86
N ARG A 233 -25.66 6.43 -5.86
CA ARG A 233 -27.07 6.26 -6.21
C ARG A 233 -27.90 5.54 -5.14
N SER A 234 -27.34 4.56 -4.43
CA SER A 234 -28.02 3.88 -3.32
C SER A 234 -28.14 4.76 -2.08
N LEU A 235 -27.24 5.75 -1.93
CA LEU A 235 -27.30 6.78 -0.89
C LEU A 235 -28.30 7.91 -1.20
N VAL A 236 -28.71 8.06 -2.46
CA VAL A 236 -29.74 9.02 -2.86
C VAL A 236 -31.12 8.35 -2.75
N VAL A 237 -31.72 8.45 -1.58
CA VAL A 237 -33.13 8.11 -1.41
C VAL A 237 -33.99 9.23 -2.02
N PRO A 238 -34.85 8.96 -3.03
CA PRO A 238 -35.72 9.97 -3.59
C PRO A 238 -36.64 10.52 -2.50
N GLN A 239 -36.54 11.84 -2.25
CA GLN A 239 -37.36 12.50 -1.25
C GLN A 239 -38.71 12.85 -1.85
N GLY A 240 -39.76 12.16 -1.40
CA GLY A 240 -41.14 12.43 -1.79
C GLY A 240 -41.85 13.38 -0.82
N PRO A 241 -43.10 13.78 -1.10
CA PRO A 241 -43.91 14.65 -0.22
C PRO A 241 -44.14 14.09 1.19
N ARG A 242 -43.82 12.81 1.44
CA ARG A 242 -43.99 12.12 2.72
C ARG A 242 -42.69 11.56 3.31
N SER A 243 -41.52 11.92 2.76
CA SER A 243 -40.21 11.47 3.27
C SER A 243 -39.24 12.64 3.50
N GLY A 244 -38.23 12.40 4.34
CA GLY A 244 -37.16 13.35 4.64
C GLY A 244 -37.63 14.63 5.32
N ILE A 245 -36.89 15.72 5.08
CA ILE A 245 -37.12 17.03 5.71
C ILE A 245 -38.55 17.55 5.42
N ASN A 246 -39.12 17.26 4.26
CA ASN A 246 -40.49 17.67 3.90
C ASN A 246 -41.58 16.99 4.74
N ALA A 247 -41.31 15.81 5.34
CA ALA A 247 -42.24 15.16 6.25
C ALA A 247 -42.26 15.80 7.66
N ILE A 248 -41.20 16.56 7.98
CA ILE A 248 -40.96 17.17 9.30
C ILE A 248 -41.26 18.68 9.26
N PHE A 249 -41.03 19.33 8.12
CA PHE A 249 -41.36 20.74 7.89
C PHE A 249 -42.87 20.97 8.05
N GLY A 250 -43.25 21.78 9.05
CA GLY A 250 -44.65 22.08 9.37
C GLY A 250 -45.35 21.11 10.32
N LYS A 251 -44.68 20.03 10.77
CA LYS A 251 -45.15 19.14 11.84
C LYS A 251 -44.44 19.33 13.17
N TRP A 252 -43.45 20.22 13.22
CA TRP A 252 -42.86 20.66 14.48
C TRP A 252 -43.93 21.45 15.24
N PRO A 253 -44.40 20.97 16.41
CA PRO A 253 -45.44 21.66 17.16
C PRO A 253 -44.86 22.97 17.68
N GLY A 254 -45.25 24.08 17.06
CA GLY A 254 -44.71 25.42 17.31
C GLY A 254 -45.24 26.11 18.56
N ASP A 255 -45.67 25.35 19.58
CA ASP A 255 -46.24 25.90 20.81
C ASP A 255 -45.40 25.60 22.07
N GLU A 256 -44.28 24.88 21.95
CA GLU A 256 -43.36 24.75 23.09
C GLU A 256 -42.56 26.06 23.24
N SER A 257 -42.63 26.69 24.41
CA SER A 257 -41.86 27.91 24.68
C SER A 257 -40.37 27.59 24.84
N ASP A 258 -39.51 28.58 24.56
CA ASP A 258 -38.06 28.44 24.71
C ASP A 258 -37.65 27.96 26.13
N GLU A 259 -38.48 28.22 27.14
CA GLU A 259 -38.29 27.78 28.53
C GLU A 259 -38.55 26.29 28.74
N GLU A 260 -39.53 25.69 28.04
CA GLU A 260 -39.79 24.25 28.08
C GLU A 260 -38.67 23.46 27.41
N VAL A 261 -38.14 23.97 26.30
CA VAL A 261 -37.01 23.37 25.58
C VAL A 261 -35.75 23.37 26.46
N ALA A 262 -35.47 24.49 27.13
CA ALA A 262 -34.32 24.61 28.03
C ALA A 262 -34.44 23.69 29.26
N ALA A 263 -35.65 23.46 29.77
CA ALA A 263 -35.88 22.57 30.92
C ALA A 263 -35.63 21.09 30.57
N ARG A 264 -36.07 20.63 29.39
CA ARG A 264 -35.85 19.24 28.94
C ARG A 264 -34.38 18.94 28.66
N LEU A 265 -33.63 19.91 28.10
CA LEU A 265 -32.19 19.75 27.85
C LEU A 265 -31.37 19.58 29.13
N ARG A 266 -31.79 20.19 30.26
CA ARG A 266 -31.11 19.99 31.55
C ARG A 266 -31.36 18.62 32.18
N GLN A 267 -32.42 17.91 31.80
CA GLN A 267 -32.71 16.57 32.32
C GLN A 267 -31.94 15.45 31.59
N LEU A 268 -31.34 15.77 30.44
CA LEU A 268 -30.53 14.85 29.63
C LEU A 268 -29.02 14.97 29.87
N SER A 269 -28.60 15.88 30.76
CA SER A 269 -27.24 16.03 31.29
C SER A 269 -27.16 15.49 32.71
#